data_AF-A0AAN8DAR0-F1
#
_entry.id   AF-A0AAN8DAR0-F1
#
_cell.length_a   1.000
_cell.length_b   1.000
_cell.length_c   1.000
_cell.angle_alpha   90.00
_cell.angle_beta   90.00
_cell.angle_gamma   90.00
#
_symmetry.space_group_name_H-M   'P 1'
#
loop_
_entity.id
_entity.type
_entity.pdbx_description
1 polymer ?
#
loop_
_entity_poly.entity_id
_entity_poly.type
_entity_poly.pdbx_seq_one_letter_code
_entity_poly.pdbx_strand_id
1 'polypeptide(L)'
;MKEKCKNAAKTRREKENGEFYELAKLLPLPGAITSQLDKASIIRLTSSYLKMRAVFPDGLGEGWGQTSRCSPLDSMAKELGSHLLQTLDGFVFVVASDGKIMYISETASVHLGLSQVELTGNSIFEYIHPSDHDEMTAVLSLCQPPPPSLLSRV
;
A
#
# COMPACT_ATOMS: atom_id res chain seq x y z
N MET A 1 -39.71 11.29 19.03
CA MET A 1 -38.84 10.09 18.94
C MET A 1 -37.92 10.14 17.72
N LYS A 2 -38.44 10.40 16.51
CA LYS A 2 -37.64 10.50 15.26
C LYS A 2 -36.47 11.50 15.31
N GLU A 3 -36.64 12.67 15.93
CA GLU A 3 -35.58 13.70 15.96
C GLU A 3 -34.35 13.29 16.79
N LYS A 4 -34.55 12.52 17.87
CA LYS A 4 -33.45 11.97 18.68
C LYS A 4 -32.64 10.94 17.89
N CYS A 5 -33.31 10.07 17.13
CA CYS A 5 -32.66 9.09 16.26
C CYS A 5 -31.88 9.76 15.13
N LYS A 6 -32.43 10.82 14.53
CA LYS A 6 -31.78 11.63 13.49
C LYS A 6 -30.50 12.29 14.01
N ASN A 7 -30.56 12.92 15.19
CA ASN A 7 -29.38 13.56 15.79
C ASN A 7 -28.31 12.51 16.16
N ALA A 8 -28.71 11.37 16.73
CA ALA A 8 -27.78 10.29 17.03
C ALA A 8 -27.07 9.74 15.77
N ALA A 9 -27.80 9.57 14.65
CA ALA A 9 -27.22 9.13 13.39
C ALA A 9 -26.25 10.17 12.80
N LYS A 10 -26.57 11.46 12.93
CA LYS A 10 -25.69 12.55 12.50
C LYS A 10 -24.39 12.56 13.30
N THR A 11 -24.46 12.56 14.63
CA THR A 11 -23.28 12.51 15.51
C THR A 11 -22.41 11.29 15.22
N ARG A 12 -23.02 10.12 14.94
CA ARG A 12 -22.27 8.92 14.55
C ARG A 12 -21.48 9.13 13.26
N ARG A 13 -22.10 9.72 12.22
CA ARG A 13 -21.44 10.01 10.93
C ARG A 13 -20.34 11.05 11.06
N GLU A 14 -20.56 12.08 11.89
CA GLU A 14 -19.54 13.10 12.17
C GLU A 14 -18.32 12.50 12.86
N LYS A 15 -18.54 11.65 13.87
CA LYS A 15 -17.46 10.93 14.54
C LYS A 15 -16.72 10.01 13.56
N GLU A 16 -17.45 9.20 12.80
CA GLU A 16 -16.88 8.31 11.78
C GLU A 16 -16.00 9.08 10.79
N ASN A 17 -16.49 10.20 10.25
CA ASN A 17 -15.70 11.06 9.36
C ASN A 17 -14.42 11.55 10.06
N GLY A 18 -14.52 12.00 11.32
CA GLY A 18 -13.37 12.41 12.12
C GLY A 18 -12.30 11.31 12.22
N GLU A 19 -12.70 10.08 12.53
CA GLU A 19 -11.77 8.94 12.61
C GLU A 19 -11.10 8.65 11.25
N PHE A 20 -11.83 8.76 10.13
CA PHE A 20 -11.25 8.62 8.79
C PHE A 20 -10.19 9.67 8.49
N TYR A 21 -10.44 10.94 8.87
CA TYR A 21 -9.47 12.02 8.68
C TYR A 21 -8.22 11.83 9.54
N GLU A 22 -8.39 11.41 10.80
CA GLU A 22 -7.24 11.10 11.66
C GLU A 22 -6.44 9.90 11.13
N LEU A 23 -7.12 8.85 10.66
CA LEU A 23 -6.45 7.71 10.03
C LEU A 23 -5.67 8.11 8.77
N ALA A 24 -6.23 8.99 7.93
CA ALA A 24 -5.55 9.49 6.75
C ALA A 24 -4.26 10.25 7.09
N LYS A 25 -4.25 11.05 8.16
CA LYS A 25 -3.06 11.79 8.63
C LYS A 25 -1.94 10.88 9.14
N LEU A 26 -2.29 9.68 9.60
CA LEU A 26 -1.33 8.68 10.06
C LEU A 26 -0.69 7.89 8.91
N LEU A 27 -1.25 7.98 7.71
CA LEU A 27 -0.61 7.39 6.54
C LEU A 27 0.71 8.14 6.28
N PRO A 28 1.77 7.41 5.90
CA PRO A 28 3.10 7.97 5.67
C PRO A 28 3.22 8.90 4.45
N LEU A 29 2.12 9.39 3.89
CA LEU A 29 2.08 10.19 2.66
C LEU A 29 2.07 11.70 2.98
N PRO A 30 2.50 12.57 2.04
CA PRO A 30 2.38 14.02 2.17
C PRO A 30 0.94 14.45 2.51
N GLY A 31 0.79 15.44 3.42
CA GLY A 31 -0.51 15.95 3.85
C GLY A 31 -1.40 16.49 2.71
N ALA A 32 -0.77 17.00 1.63
CA ALA A 32 -1.46 17.44 0.43
C ALA A 32 -2.21 16.28 -0.27
N ILE A 33 -1.69 15.06 -0.19
CA ILE A 33 -2.30 13.85 -0.74
C ILE A 33 -3.35 13.31 0.23
N THR A 34 -3.00 13.14 1.51
CA THR A 34 -3.89 12.50 2.49
C THR A 34 -5.18 13.28 2.75
N SER A 35 -5.15 14.61 2.55
CA SER A 35 -6.33 15.48 2.66
C SER A 35 -7.37 15.31 1.54
N GLN A 36 -6.99 14.73 0.40
CA GLN A 36 -7.86 14.56 -0.77
C GLN A 36 -8.39 13.13 -0.93
N LEU A 37 -7.95 12.20 -0.06
CA LEU A 37 -8.35 10.79 -0.16
C LEU A 37 -9.82 10.59 0.19
N ASP A 38 -10.49 9.75 -0.59
CA ASP A 38 -11.80 9.21 -0.22
C ASP A 38 -11.66 8.09 0.83
N LYS A 39 -12.77 7.77 1.50
CA LYS A 39 -12.79 6.78 2.59
C LYS A 39 -12.31 5.39 2.16
N ALA A 40 -12.62 4.95 0.94
CA ALA A 40 -12.22 3.63 0.48
C ALA A 40 -10.71 3.59 0.24
N SER A 41 -10.15 4.64 -0.37
CA SER A 41 -8.69 4.76 -0.52
C SER A 41 -7.96 4.79 0.81
N ILE A 42 -8.48 5.49 1.83
CA ILE A 42 -7.87 5.49 3.17
C ILE A 42 -7.74 4.06 3.70
N ILE A 43 -8.83 3.28 3.70
CA ILE A 43 -8.79 1.88 4.17
C ILE A 43 -7.85 1.02 3.32
N ARG A 44 -7.89 1.17 2.00
CA ARG A 44 -7.10 0.40 1.05
C ARG A 44 -5.60 0.64 1.24
N LEU A 45 -5.19 1.90 1.40
CA LEU A 45 -3.81 2.30 1.68
C LEU A 45 -3.38 1.84 3.07
N THR A 46 -4.19 2.06 4.11
CA THR A 46 -3.88 1.60 5.48
C THR A 46 -3.70 0.08 5.52
N SER A 47 -4.58 -0.69 4.89
CA SER A 47 -4.49 -2.14 4.83
C SER A 47 -3.19 -2.59 4.14
N SER A 48 -2.85 -1.97 3.01
CA SER A 48 -1.64 -2.30 2.24
C SER A 48 -0.37 -1.94 3.02
N TYR A 49 -0.38 -0.79 3.71
CA TYR A 49 0.70 -0.36 4.59
C TYR A 49 0.92 -1.35 5.75
N LEU A 50 -0.15 -1.79 6.43
CA LEU A 50 -0.05 -2.75 7.52
C LEU A 50 0.44 -4.13 7.05
N LYS A 51 -0.04 -4.61 5.89
CA LYS A 51 0.46 -5.85 5.28
C LYS A 51 1.95 -5.77 4.99
N MET A 52 2.39 -4.64 4.45
CA MET A 52 3.79 -4.41 4.17
C MET A 52 4.65 -4.34 5.42
N ARG A 53 4.17 -3.69 6.49
CA ARG A 53 4.83 -3.71 7.79
C ARG A 53 4.92 -5.10 8.41
N ALA A 54 4.02 -6.02 8.06
CA ALA A 54 4.11 -7.40 8.53
C ALA A 54 5.24 -8.18 7.83
N VAL A 55 5.52 -7.87 6.55
CA VAL A 55 6.61 -8.50 5.78
C VAL A 55 7.95 -7.81 6.03
N PHE A 56 7.93 -6.50 6.20
CA PHE A 56 9.08 -5.64 6.48
C PHE A 56 8.81 -4.90 7.80
N PRO A 57 9.16 -5.46 8.97
CA PRO A 57 8.83 -4.92 10.30
C PRO A 57 9.34 -3.50 10.55
N ASP A 58 10.52 -3.19 10.01
CA ASP A 58 11.12 -1.86 10.01
C ASP A 58 10.56 -0.95 8.89
N GLY A 59 9.51 -1.40 8.19
CA GLY A 59 8.91 -0.80 7.01
C GLY A 59 9.74 -1.02 5.73
N LEU A 60 9.29 -0.46 4.60
CA LEU A 60 10.16 -0.22 3.44
C LEU A 60 11.09 0.99 3.68
N GLY A 61 11.37 1.35 4.94
CA GLY A 61 11.90 2.66 5.29
C GLY A 61 11.02 3.78 4.73
N GLU A 62 11.63 4.72 4.00
CA GLU A 62 10.96 5.86 3.38
C GLU A 62 10.14 5.55 2.11
N GLY A 63 10.04 4.28 1.67
CA GLY A 63 9.32 3.94 0.42
C GLY A 63 7.88 4.47 0.34
N TRP A 64 7.25 4.71 1.49
CA TRP A 64 5.93 5.32 1.61
C TRP A 64 5.91 6.76 2.12
N GLY A 65 7.06 7.34 2.49
CA GLY A 65 7.21 8.74 2.91
C GLY A 65 7.43 8.98 4.41
N GLN A 66 7.63 7.95 5.26
CA GLN A 66 7.88 8.13 6.69
C GLN A 66 9.37 8.19 7.02
N THR A 67 9.82 9.30 7.61
CA THR A 67 11.17 9.48 8.15
C THR A 67 11.32 8.73 9.48
N SER A 68 12.00 7.59 9.49
CA SER A 68 12.52 7.00 10.72
C SER A 68 13.67 7.87 11.27
N ARG A 69 13.83 7.89 12.59
CA ARG A 69 14.79 8.73 13.34
C ARG A 69 16.18 8.69 12.67
N CYS A 70 16.57 9.80 12.05
CA CYS A 70 17.75 9.88 11.20
C CYS A 70 19.05 9.64 11.98
N SER A 71 19.73 8.55 11.66
CA SER A 71 21.19 8.55 11.65
C SER A 71 21.67 9.23 10.35
N PRO A 72 22.88 9.82 10.31
CA PRO A 72 23.44 10.40 9.07
C PRO A 72 23.51 9.41 7.89
N LEU A 73 23.60 8.12 8.18
CA LEU A 73 23.61 7.03 7.19
C LEU A 73 22.27 6.91 6.44
N ASP A 74 21.15 7.16 7.13
CA ASP A 74 19.81 7.02 6.57
C ASP A 74 19.50 8.13 5.55
N SER A 75 20.01 9.35 5.76
CA SER A 75 19.88 10.45 4.81
C SER A 75 20.63 10.17 3.50
N MET A 76 21.80 9.52 3.58
CA MET A 76 22.52 9.10 2.37
C MET A 76 21.80 7.95 1.66
N ALA A 77 21.25 6.99 2.41
CA ALA A 77 20.44 5.91 1.83
C ALA A 77 19.17 6.45 1.15
N LYS A 78 18.56 7.51 1.70
CA LYS A 78 17.44 8.24 1.09
C LYS A 78 17.80 8.86 -0.24
N GLU A 79 18.88 9.64 -0.29
CA GLU A 79 19.34 10.25 -1.55
C GLU A 79 19.68 9.16 -2.56
N LEU A 80 20.33 8.08 -2.13
CA LEU A 80 20.66 6.98 -3.03
C LEU A 80 19.41 6.27 -3.57
N GLY A 81 18.39 6.04 -2.73
CA GLY A 81 17.13 5.43 -3.13
C GLY A 81 16.35 6.28 -4.13
N SER A 82 16.30 7.60 -3.93
CA SER A 82 15.64 8.51 -4.88
C SER A 82 16.41 8.59 -6.21
N HIS A 83 17.74 8.66 -6.18
CA HIS A 83 18.57 8.64 -7.39
C HIS A 83 18.46 7.30 -8.13
N LEU A 84 18.39 6.18 -7.41
CA LEU A 84 18.22 4.86 -8.00
C LEU A 84 16.89 4.78 -8.76
N LEU A 85 15.78 5.21 -8.15
CA LEU A 85 14.47 5.23 -8.80
C LEU A 85 14.42 6.20 -9.97
N GLN A 86 15.14 7.34 -9.91
CA GLN A 86 15.24 8.29 -11.02
C GLN A 86 16.10 7.77 -12.18
N THR A 87 17.09 6.94 -11.89
CA THR A 87 17.98 6.33 -12.90
C THR A 87 17.37 5.07 -13.52
N LEU A 88 16.47 4.42 -12.79
CA LEU A 88 15.72 3.27 -13.29
C LEU A 88 14.75 3.72 -14.39
N ASP A 89 14.90 3.13 -15.59
CA ASP A 89 13.92 3.25 -16.67
C ASP A 89 12.70 2.34 -16.38
N GLY A 90 12.00 2.65 -15.30
CA GLY A 90 10.86 1.89 -14.83
C GLY A 90 10.40 2.25 -13.42
N PHE A 91 9.71 1.31 -12.79
CA PHE A 91 9.17 1.46 -11.45
C PHE A 91 9.30 0.15 -10.68
N VAL A 92 9.32 0.25 -9.35
CA VAL A 92 9.39 -0.90 -8.46
C VAL A 92 8.01 -1.08 -7.83
N PHE A 93 7.57 -2.32 -7.71
CA PHE A 93 6.34 -2.66 -7.00
C PHE A 93 6.52 -3.92 -6.18
N VAL A 94 5.67 -4.07 -5.17
CA VAL A 94 5.59 -5.26 -4.32
C VAL A 94 4.16 -5.76 -4.36
N VAL A 95 3.97 -7.03 -4.70
CA VAL A 95 2.66 -7.67 -4.82
C VAL A 95 2.59 -8.86 -3.88
N ALA A 96 1.45 -9.01 -3.20
CA ALA A 96 1.18 -10.17 -2.36
C ALA A 96 0.79 -11.38 -3.23
N SER A 97 0.86 -12.58 -2.66
CA SER A 97 0.47 -13.82 -3.35
C SER A 97 -1.00 -13.87 -3.77
N ASP A 98 -1.85 -13.02 -3.18
CA ASP A 98 -3.24 -12.80 -3.59
C ASP A 98 -3.40 -11.83 -4.78
N GLY A 99 -2.29 -11.38 -5.37
CA GLY A 99 -2.28 -10.43 -6.49
C GLY A 99 -2.46 -8.97 -6.06
N LYS A 100 -2.57 -8.68 -4.77
CA LYS A 100 -2.75 -7.31 -4.29
C LYS A 100 -1.44 -6.52 -4.33
N ILE A 101 -1.45 -5.36 -4.98
CA ILE A 101 -0.31 -4.43 -4.99
C ILE A 101 -0.15 -3.87 -3.58
N MET A 102 0.88 -4.32 -2.87
CA MET A 102 1.23 -3.79 -1.56
C MET A 102 2.01 -2.48 -1.69
N TYR A 103 2.96 -2.38 -2.62
CA TYR A 103 3.76 -1.18 -2.86
C TYR A 103 3.85 -0.87 -4.35
N ILE A 104 3.98 0.39 -4.70
CA ILE A 104 4.51 0.81 -5.99
C ILE A 104 5.24 2.15 -5.86
N SER A 105 6.32 2.37 -6.60
CA SER A 105 7.07 3.65 -6.57
C SER A 105 6.30 4.76 -7.30
N GLU A 106 6.55 6.02 -6.91
CA GLU A 106 5.94 7.19 -7.55
C GLU A 106 6.25 7.30 -9.05
N THR A 107 7.40 6.73 -9.48
CA THR A 107 7.82 6.69 -10.89
C THR A 107 6.87 5.90 -11.80
N ALA A 108 5.97 5.08 -11.25
CA ALA A 108 4.92 4.42 -12.03
C ALA A 108 4.00 5.41 -12.74
N SER A 109 3.82 6.62 -12.20
CA SER A 109 3.04 7.68 -12.84
C SER A 109 3.62 8.13 -14.19
N VAL A 110 4.94 8.10 -14.33
CA VAL A 110 5.64 8.47 -15.58
C VAL A 110 5.48 7.40 -16.64
N HIS A 111 5.43 6.12 -16.24
CA HIS A 111 5.44 4.98 -17.16
C HIS A 111 4.03 4.46 -17.49
N LEU A 112 3.11 4.51 -16.53
CA LEU A 112 1.73 3.99 -16.65
C LEU A 112 0.68 5.10 -16.68
N GLY A 113 1.01 6.33 -16.31
CA GLY A 113 0.04 7.43 -16.19
C GLY A 113 -0.86 7.36 -14.95
N LEU A 114 -0.61 6.43 -14.03
CA LEU A 114 -1.43 6.19 -12.83
C LEU A 114 -0.62 6.51 -11.57
N SER A 115 -1.27 7.17 -10.60
CA SER A 115 -0.59 7.53 -9.34
C SER A 115 -0.37 6.32 -8.43
N GLN A 116 0.65 6.41 -7.57
CA GLN A 116 0.91 5.42 -6.53
C GLN A 116 -0.34 5.14 -5.66
N VAL A 117 -1.07 6.20 -5.32
CA VAL A 117 -2.30 6.14 -4.51
C VAL A 117 -3.42 5.38 -5.21
N GLU A 118 -3.56 5.58 -6.52
CA GLU A 118 -4.59 4.89 -7.31
C GLU A 118 -4.32 3.41 -7.43
N LEU A 119 -3.06 3.01 -7.58
CA LEU A 119 -2.63 1.62 -7.80
C LEU A 119 -2.54 0.81 -6.52
N THR A 120 -2.05 1.41 -5.44
CA THR A 120 -1.76 0.70 -4.18
C THR A 120 -3.03 0.10 -3.58
N GLY A 121 -2.97 -1.20 -3.30
CA GLY A 121 -4.03 -1.98 -2.69
C GLY A 121 -5.10 -2.49 -3.64
N ASN A 122 -4.95 -2.31 -4.96
CA ASN A 122 -5.79 -3.02 -5.94
C ASN A 122 -5.15 -4.34 -6.38
N SER A 123 -5.94 -5.12 -7.09
CA SER A 123 -5.45 -6.31 -7.77
C SER A 123 -4.58 -5.90 -8.95
N ILE A 124 -3.40 -6.50 -9.10
CA ILE A 124 -2.54 -6.27 -10.25
C ILE A 124 -3.18 -6.73 -11.57
N PHE A 125 -4.09 -7.70 -11.49
CA PHE A 125 -4.85 -8.21 -12.65
C PHE A 125 -5.80 -7.17 -13.26
N GLU A 126 -6.12 -6.09 -12.55
CA GLU A 126 -6.89 -4.97 -13.11
C GLU A 126 -6.09 -4.16 -14.14
N TYR A 127 -4.75 -4.24 -14.08
CA TYR A 127 -3.84 -3.44 -14.90
C TYR A 127 -3.06 -4.29 -15.91
N ILE A 128 -3.05 -5.61 -15.76
CA ILE A 128 -2.43 -6.56 -16.69
C ILE A 128 -3.44 -6.99 -17.74
N HIS A 129 -2.99 -7.15 -18.98
CA HIS A 129 -3.82 -7.64 -20.07
C HIS A 129 -4.33 -9.08 -19.77
N PRO A 130 -5.61 -9.41 -20.05
CA PRO A 130 -6.18 -10.72 -19.70
C PRO A 130 -5.40 -11.93 -20.24
N SER A 131 -4.73 -11.81 -21.38
CA SER A 131 -3.90 -12.87 -21.95
C SER A 131 -2.69 -13.25 -21.08
N ASP A 132 -2.24 -12.34 -20.21
CA ASP A 132 -1.03 -12.53 -19.40
C ASP A 132 -1.38 -12.91 -17.94
N HIS A 133 -2.67 -13.07 -17.63
CA HIS A 133 -3.12 -13.40 -16.27
C HIS A 133 -2.64 -14.77 -15.81
N ASP A 134 -2.59 -15.75 -16.70
CA ASP A 134 -2.11 -17.11 -16.39
C ASP A 134 -0.60 -17.09 -16.05
N GLU A 135 0.18 -16.33 -16.82
CA GLU A 135 1.62 -16.16 -16.57
C GLU A 135 1.87 -15.46 -15.24
N MET A 136 1.16 -14.37 -14.98
CA MET A 136 1.27 -13.66 -13.70
C MET A 136 0.89 -14.53 -12.51
N THR A 137 -0.18 -15.33 -12.65
CA THR A 137 -0.61 -16.27 -11.62
C THR A 137 0.46 -17.33 -11.35
N ALA A 138 1.10 -17.84 -12.39
CA ALA A 138 2.21 -18.77 -12.26
C ALA A 138 3.36 -18.14 -11.43
N VAL A 139 3.78 -16.92 -11.76
CA VAL A 139 4.84 -16.20 -11.02
C VAL A 139 4.49 -16.03 -9.54
N LEU A 140 3.24 -15.65 -9.22
CA LEU A 140 2.79 -15.48 -7.82
C LEU A 140 2.70 -16.80 -7.06
N SER A 141 2.37 -17.90 -7.74
CA SER A 141 2.25 -19.23 -7.13
C SER A 141 3.59 -19.91 -6.82
N LEU A 142 4.65 -19.59 -7.59
CA LEU A 142 6.01 -20.13 -7.38
C LEU A 142 6.63 -19.69 -6.05
N CYS A 143 6.09 -18.66 -5.42
CA CYS A 143 6.56 -18.13 -4.14
C CYS A 143 5.90 -18.79 -2.91
N GLN A 144 5.04 -19.81 -3.09
CA GLN A 144 4.47 -20.54 -1.96
C GLN A 144 5.48 -21.57 -1.42
N PRO A 145 5.85 -21.50 -0.12
CA PRO A 145 6.61 -22.59 0.49
C PRO A 145 5.79 -23.88 0.39
N PRO A 146 6.42 -25.04 0.10
CA PRO A 146 5.70 -26.29 0.01
C PRO A 146 4.95 -26.53 1.34
N PRO A 147 3.70 -27.03 1.29
CA PRO A 147 2.97 -27.35 2.50
C PRO A 147 3.78 -28.34 3.33
N PRO A 148 3.82 -28.20 4.67
CA PRO A 148 4.56 -29.13 5.52
C PRO A 148 4.04 -30.54 5.27
N SER A 149 4.89 -31.37 4.66
CA SER A 149 4.58 -32.76 4.37
C SER A 149 4.24 -33.48 5.68
N LEU A 150 3.08 -34.13 5.72
CA LEU A 150 2.63 -35.01 6.81
C LEU A 150 3.45 -36.31 6.85
N LEU A 151 4.77 -36.22 7.01
CA LEU A 151 5.69 -37.35 7.12
C LEU A 151 6.53 -37.24 8.39
N SER A 152 5.88 -37.45 9.55
CA SER A 152 6.59 -37.87 10.78
C SER A 152 5.69 -38.56 11.81
N ARG A 153 4.58 -39.20 11.40
CA ARG A 153 3.84 -40.12 12.27
C ARG A 153 3.94 -41.54 11.73
N VAL A 154 5.10 -42.16 11.94
CA VAL A 154 5.23 -43.61 12.11
C VAL A 154 6.01 -43.83 13.39
#